data_AF-A0A511THA6-F1
#
_entry.id   AF-A0A511THA6-F1
#
_cell.length_a   1.000
_cell.length_b   1.000
_cell.length_c   1.000
_cell.angle_alpha   90.00
_cell.angle_beta   90.00
_cell.angle_gamma   90.00
#
_symmetry.space_group_name_H-M   'P 1'
#
loop_
_entity.id
_entity.type
_entity.pdbx_description
1 polymer ?
#
loop_
_entity_poly.entity_id
_entity_poly.type
_entity_poly.pdbx_seq_one_letter_code
_entity_poly.pdbx_strand_id
1 'polypeptide(L)'
;MAETRTQAPATHFTEAEAADIIREASTHALKSRAHERKLTREEVLAMAREMGLSEASVEAALATRGKKDEDRLKLRKDLLGLATHGLSYTIVIGALTLIDLLSGPTWFVVWPALGWGIGLAFHTMGVTMGMARRALNVPEDE
;
A
#
# COMPACT_ATOMS: atom_id res chain seq x y z
N MET A 1 34.97 12.17 -30.68
CA MET A 1 33.65 12.45 -31.30
C MET A 1 32.89 11.14 -31.31
N ALA A 2 31.92 10.96 -30.41
CA ALA A 2 31.13 9.74 -30.31
C ALA A 2 29.91 9.89 -31.21
N GLU A 3 29.80 9.04 -32.23
CA GLU A 3 28.67 9.03 -33.16
C GLU A 3 27.40 8.58 -32.42
N THR A 4 26.51 9.53 -32.14
CA THR A 4 25.10 9.26 -31.85
C THR A 4 24.46 8.76 -33.14
N ARG A 5 24.55 7.46 -33.40
CA ARG A 5 23.77 6.81 -34.46
C ARG A 5 22.30 6.85 -34.04
N THR A 6 21.56 7.85 -34.54
CA THR A 6 20.11 7.92 -34.46
C THR A 6 19.52 6.66 -35.08
N GLN A 7 19.21 5.66 -34.26
CA GLN A 7 18.50 4.47 -34.68
C GLN A 7 17.09 4.91 -35.09
N ALA A 8 16.68 4.58 -36.32
CA ALA A 8 15.34 4.90 -36.81
C ALA A 8 14.30 4.38 -35.82
N PRO A 9 13.20 5.13 -35.55
CA PRO A 9 12.18 4.68 -34.62
C PRO A 9 11.65 3.32 -35.07
N ALA A 10 11.52 2.39 -34.11
CA ALA A 10 10.96 1.08 -34.37
C ALA A 10 9.59 1.24 -35.06
N THR A 11 9.34 0.49 -36.14
CA THR A 11 8.09 0.57 -36.91
C THR A 11 7.01 -0.38 -36.38
N HIS A 12 7.36 -1.23 -35.41
CA HIS A 12 6.48 -2.18 -34.75
C HIS A 12 6.74 -2.14 -33.24
N PHE A 13 5.66 -2.13 -32.46
CA PHE A 13 5.70 -2.13 -31.01
C PHE A 13 4.81 -3.26 -30.51
N THR A 14 5.25 -3.95 -29.46
CA THR A 14 4.37 -4.83 -28.70
C THR A 14 3.32 -4.02 -27.96
N GLU A 15 2.23 -4.67 -27.56
CA GLU A 15 1.17 -4.02 -26.77
C GLU A 15 1.72 -3.44 -25.45
N ALA A 16 2.64 -4.17 -24.80
CA ALA A 16 3.31 -3.72 -23.58
C ALA A 16 4.18 -2.47 -23.84
N GLU A 17 4.99 -2.46 -24.89
CA GLU A 17 5.83 -1.31 -25.25
C GLU A 17 4.99 -0.09 -25.64
N ALA A 18 3.92 -0.29 -26.40
CA ALA A 18 3.00 0.79 -26.75
C ALA A 18 2.35 1.39 -25.50
N ALA A 19 1.93 0.55 -24.54
CA ALA A 19 1.36 1.00 -23.27
C ALA A 19 2.38 1.79 -22.43
N ASP A 20 3.64 1.35 -22.36
CA ASP A 20 4.70 2.07 -21.65
C ASP A 20 5.01 3.42 -22.28
N ILE A 21 5.13 3.49 -23.60
CA ILE A 21 5.38 4.75 -24.33
C ILE A 21 4.23 5.74 -24.08
N ILE A 22 2.97 5.28 -24.17
CA ILE A 22 1.80 6.12 -23.88
C ILE A 22 1.81 6.59 -22.43
N ARG A 23 2.12 5.71 -21.47
CA ARG A 23 2.21 6.03 -20.03
C ARG A 23 3.26 7.11 -19.76
N GLU A 24 4.45 6.98 -20.36
CA GLU A 24 5.54 7.95 -20.21
C GLU A 24 5.16 9.31 -20.83
N ALA A 25 4.66 9.31 -22.06
CA ALA A 25 4.21 10.52 -22.75
C ALA A 25 3.08 11.24 -21.98
N SER A 26 2.10 10.48 -21.47
CA SER A 26 1.01 11.00 -20.63
C SER A 26 1.55 11.61 -19.34
N THR A 27 2.49 10.94 -18.67
CA THR A 27 3.12 11.42 -17.43
C THR A 27 3.87 12.73 -17.67
N HIS A 28 4.59 12.84 -18.78
CA HIS A 28 5.30 14.05 -19.15
C HIS A 28 4.34 15.22 -19.47
N ALA A 29 3.24 14.95 -20.19
CA ALA A 29 2.21 15.94 -20.50
C ALA A 29 1.42 16.41 -19.26
N LEU A 30 1.20 15.53 -18.29
CA LEU A 30 0.54 15.87 -17.03
C LEU A 30 1.46 16.66 -16.09
N LYS A 31 2.75 16.31 -16.02
CA LYS A 31 3.75 17.05 -15.22
C LYS A 31 3.91 18.51 -15.65
N SER A 32 3.76 18.81 -16.94
CA SER A 32 3.86 20.19 -17.44
C SER A 32 2.59 21.01 -17.23
N ARG A 33 1.42 20.35 -17.09
CA ARG A 33 0.11 20.99 -16.86
C ARG A 33 -0.25 21.16 -15.37
N ALA A 34 0.25 20.29 -14.50
CA ALA A 34 -0.18 20.22 -13.11
C ALA A 34 0.84 20.84 -12.14
N HIS A 35 0.61 22.10 -11.79
CA HIS A 35 1.13 22.66 -10.55
C HIS A 35 0.27 22.14 -9.39
N GLU A 36 0.79 21.20 -8.59
CA GLU A 36 0.35 20.66 -7.27
C GLU A 36 -1.16 20.36 -6.97
N ARG A 37 -2.10 20.57 -7.89
CA ARG A 37 -3.53 20.39 -7.62
C ARG A 37 -3.97 18.94 -7.85
N LYS A 38 -4.64 18.35 -6.86
CA LYS A 38 -5.35 17.07 -7.00
C LYS A 38 -6.54 17.24 -7.96
N LEU A 39 -6.64 16.35 -8.96
CA LEU A 39 -7.74 16.33 -9.91
C LEU A 39 -8.96 15.60 -9.33
N THR A 40 -10.16 16.09 -9.61
CA THR A 40 -11.41 15.41 -9.23
C THR A 40 -11.74 14.30 -10.23
N ARG A 41 -12.68 13.41 -9.85
CA ARG A 41 -13.14 12.32 -10.71
C ARG A 41 -13.70 12.83 -12.03
N GLU A 42 -14.46 13.91 -11.97
CA GLU A 42 -15.11 14.55 -13.11
C GLU A 42 -14.07 15.13 -14.07
N GLU A 43 -13.01 15.75 -13.55
CA GLU A 43 -11.90 16.28 -14.36
C GLU A 43 -11.15 15.15 -15.08
N VAL A 44 -10.93 14.01 -14.41
CA VAL A 44 -10.29 12.83 -15.03
C VAL A 44 -11.15 12.26 -16.17
N LEU A 45 -12.47 12.17 -15.98
CA LEU A 45 -13.39 11.70 -17.03
C LEU A 45 -13.45 12.67 -18.22
N ALA A 46 -13.47 13.97 -17.96
CA ALA A 46 -13.46 14.99 -19.01
C ALA A 46 -12.18 14.89 -19.88
N MET A 47 -11.01 14.79 -19.26
CA MET A 47 -9.75 14.59 -19.99
C MET A 47 -9.73 13.28 -20.79
N ALA A 48 -10.25 12.19 -20.22
CA ALA A 48 -10.30 10.91 -20.91
C ALA A 48 -11.18 10.97 -22.16
N ARG A 49 -12.32 11.67 -22.07
CA ARG A 49 -13.20 11.93 -23.21
C ARG A 49 -12.51 12.75 -24.30
N GLU A 50 -11.74 13.77 -23.95
CA GLU A 50 -10.92 14.55 -24.90
C GLU A 50 -9.87 13.69 -25.61
N MET A 51 -9.34 12.66 -24.94
CA MET A 51 -8.40 11.70 -25.49
C MET A 51 -9.08 10.54 -26.27
N GLY A 52 -10.40 10.55 -26.39
CA GLY A 52 -11.16 9.50 -27.09
C GLY A 52 -11.29 8.18 -26.34
N LEU A 53 -11.01 8.16 -25.02
CA LEU A 53 -11.19 7.01 -24.17
C LEU A 53 -12.65 6.91 -23.70
N SER A 54 -13.19 5.69 -23.59
CA SER A 54 -14.56 5.49 -23.09
C SER A 54 -14.64 5.75 -21.58
N GLU A 55 -15.70 6.42 -21.12
CA GLU A 55 -15.92 6.68 -19.69
C GLU A 55 -16.01 5.36 -18.89
N ALA A 56 -16.66 4.34 -19.45
CA ALA A 56 -16.77 3.02 -18.83
C ALA A 56 -15.40 2.35 -18.58
N SER A 57 -14.47 2.46 -19.53
CA SER A 57 -13.10 1.92 -19.36
C SER A 57 -12.33 2.65 -18.25
N VAL A 58 -12.51 3.96 -18.14
CA VAL A 58 -11.88 4.79 -17.11
C VAL A 58 -12.46 4.49 -15.74
N GLU A 59 -13.79 4.34 -15.64
CA GLU A 59 -14.46 3.98 -14.39
C GLU A 59 -14.04 2.60 -13.88
N ALA A 60 -13.92 1.61 -14.78
CA ALA A 60 -13.41 0.29 -14.42
C ALA A 60 -11.97 0.36 -13.85
N ALA A 61 -11.12 1.18 -14.47
CA ALA A 61 -9.76 1.42 -13.99
C ALA A 61 -9.74 2.15 -12.63
N LEU A 62 -10.58 3.18 -12.45
CA LEU A 62 -10.71 3.91 -11.18
C LEU A 62 -11.25 3.03 -10.06
N ALA A 63 -12.26 2.20 -10.33
CA ALA A 63 -12.83 1.28 -9.34
C ALA A 63 -11.78 0.25 -8.88
N THR A 64 -10.99 -0.27 -9.80
CA THR A 64 -9.89 -1.20 -9.47
C THR A 64 -8.81 -0.54 -8.63
N ARG A 65 -8.43 0.70 -8.98
CA ARG A 65 -7.46 1.50 -8.20
C ARG A 65 -7.98 1.86 -6.81
N GLY A 66 -9.24 2.29 -6.72
CA GLY A 66 -9.89 2.65 -5.46
C GLY A 66 -9.89 1.49 -4.46
N LYS A 67 -10.27 0.28 -4.91
CA LYS A 67 -10.21 -0.94 -4.08
C LYS A 67 -8.80 -1.23 -3.58
N LYS A 68 -7.79 -1.17 -4.47
CA LYS A 68 -6.38 -1.38 -4.09
C LYS A 68 -5.89 -0.36 -3.06
N ASP A 69 -6.27 0.91 -3.21
CA ASP A 69 -5.90 1.97 -2.27
C ASP A 69 -6.59 1.80 -0.91
N GLU A 70 -7.89 1.47 -0.89
CA GLU A 70 -8.65 1.17 0.33
C GLU A 70 -8.03 -0.02 1.09
N ASP A 71 -7.69 -1.09 0.39
CA ASP A 71 -7.04 -2.27 0.97
C ASP A 71 -5.67 -1.92 1.58
N ARG A 72 -4.88 -1.10 0.87
CA ARG A 72 -3.58 -0.63 1.37
C ARG A 72 -3.74 0.26 2.60
N LEU A 73 -4.74 1.14 2.63
CA LEU A 73 -5.04 1.98 3.79
C LEU A 73 -5.50 1.15 4.99
N LYS A 74 -6.35 0.14 4.77
CA LYS A 74 -6.79 -0.78 5.82
C LYS A 74 -5.61 -1.55 6.40
N LEU A 75 -4.75 -2.11 5.55
CA LEU A 75 -3.54 -2.81 6.00
C LEU A 75 -2.62 -1.90 6.84
N ARG A 76 -2.41 -0.65 6.40
CA ARG A 76 -1.61 0.33 7.16
C ARG A 76 -2.21 0.60 8.54
N LYS A 77 -3.54 0.77 8.63
CA LYS A 77 -4.23 0.96 9.91
C LYS A 77 -4.08 -0.26 10.81
N ASP A 78 -4.24 -1.45 10.27
CA ASP A 78 -4.09 -2.71 11.00
C ASP A 78 -2.66 -2.87 11.55
N LEU A 79 -1.64 -2.59 10.74
CA LEU A 79 -0.22 -2.64 11.15
C LEU A 79 0.12 -1.58 12.20
N LEU A 80 -0.39 -0.35 12.06
CA LEU A 80 -0.21 0.71 13.07
C LEU A 80 -0.90 0.34 14.39
N GLY A 81 -2.10 -0.24 14.31
CA GLY A 81 -2.81 -0.78 15.46
C GLY A 81 -1.98 -1.83 16.18
N LEU A 82 -1.46 -2.81 15.45
CA LEU A 82 -0.62 -3.86 16.00
C LEU A 82 0.67 -3.30 16.64
N ALA A 83 1.35 -2.37 15.96
CA ALA A 83 2.55 -1.72 16.49
C ALA A 83 2.28 -0.95 17.78
N THR A 84 1.15 -0.23 17.85
CA THR A 84 0.75 0.52 19.05
C THR A 84 0.49 -0.41 20.23
N HIS A 85 -0.21 -1.53 20.01
CA HIS A 85 -0.48 -2.52 21.05
C HIS A 85 0.81 -3.25 21.49
N GLY A 86 1.67 -3.64 20.53
CA GLY A 86 2.95 -4.28 20.82
C GLY A 86 3.90 -3.37 21.60
N LEU A 87 3.95 -2.08 21.26
CA LEU A 87 4.74 -1.10 22.00
C LEU A 87 4.21 -0.90 23.41
N SER A 88 2.89 -0.74 23.55
CA SER A 88 2.23 -0.60 24.87
C SER A 88 2.49 -1.83 25.75
N TYR A 89 2.36 -3.03 25.18
CA TYR A 89 2.67 -4.29 25.85
C TYR A 89 4.14 -4.31 26.31
N THR A 90 5.07 -3.98 25.43
CA THR A 90 6.52 -4.00 25.73
C THR A 90 6.88 -3.02 26.84
N ILE A 91 6.35 -1.80 26.79
CA ILE A 91 6.60 -0.77 27.81
C ILE A 91 6.04 -1.20 29.16
N VAL A 92 4.77 -1.63 29.20
CA VAL A 92 4.10 -1.99 30.45
C VAL A 92 4.73 -3.24 31.07
N ILE A 93 4.89 -4.31 30.29
CA ILE A 93 5.48 -5.55 30.79
C ILE A 93 6.95 -5.34 31.17
N GLY A 94 7.71 -4.54 30.41
CA GLY A 94 9.07 -4.16 30.76
C GLY A 94 9.15 -3.43 32.10
N ALA A 95 8.28 -2.44 32.34
CA ALA A 95 8.20 -1.72 33.60
C ALA A 95 7.79 -2.64 34.77
N LEU A 96 6.78 -3.49 34.58
CA LEU A 96 6.36 -4.46 35.60
C LEU A 96 7.46 -5.48 35.91
N THR A 97 8.21 -5.92 34.90
CA THR A 97 9.35 -6.84 35.08
C THR A 97 10.42 -6.17 35.92
N LEU A 98 10.74 -4.90 35.65
CA LEU A 98 11.70 -4.16 36.45
C LEU A 98 11.23 -4.03 37.92
N ILE A 99 9.95 -3.74 38.14
CA ILE A 99 9.36 -3.66 39.49
C ILE A 99 9.44 -5.01 40.21
N ASP A 100 9.09 -6.11 39.55
CA ASP A 100 9.15 -7.47 40.12
C ASP A 100 10.57 -7.88 40.50
N LEU A 101 11.56 -7.52 39.68
CA LEU A 101 12.96 -7.79 39.98
C LEU A 101 13.48 -6.95 41.17
N LEU A 102 13.12 -5.67 41.24
CA LEU A 102 13.60 -4.75 42.28
C LEU A 102 12.91 -4.96 43.63
N SER A 103 11.66 -5.42 43.64
CA SER A 103 10.86 -5.61 44.86
C SER A 103 11.06 -6.98 45.52
N GLY A 104 11.89 -7.84 44.91
CA GLY A 104 11.98 -9.27 45.19
C GLY A 104 11.13 -10.06 44.21
N PRO A 105 11.68 -11.07 43.51
CA PRO A 105 10.99 -11.75 42.42
C PRO A 105 9.80 -12.56 42.94
N THR A 106 8.61 -11.98 42.82
CA THR A 106 7.34 -12.61 43.21
C THR A 106 6.61 -13.25 42.04
N TRP A 107 7.17 -13.11 40.82
CA TRP A 107 6.64 -13.66 39.57
C TRP A 107 5.27 -13.10 39.16
N PHE A 108 4.83 -12.00 39.76
CA PHE A 108 3.49 -11.45 39.49
C PHE A 108 3.36 -10.96 38.04
N VAL A 109 4.45 -10.54 37.40
CA VAL A 109 4.47 -10.04 36.02
C VAL A 109 4.03 -11.09 34.99
N VAL A 110 4.13 -12.38 35.33
CA VAL A 110 3.75 -13.49 34.44
C VAL A 110 2.26 -13.42 34.08
N TRP A 111 1.39 -13.09 35.03
CA TRP A 111 -0.06 -13.05 34.81
C TRP A 111 -0.50 -11.96 33.81
N PRO A 112 -0.12 -10.67 33.97
CA PRO A 112 -0.44 -9.66 32.96
C PRO A 112 0.30 -9.92 31.63
N ALA A 113 1.54 -10.42 31.67
CA ALA A 113 2.28 -10.75 30.45
C ALA A 113 1.57 -11.83 29.62
N LEU A 114 1.07 -12.89 30.25
CA LEU A 114 0.30 -13.94 29.57
C LEU A 114 -1.07 -13.44 29.13
N GLY A 115 -1.83 -12.81 30.04
CA GLY A 115 -3.19 -12.35 29.75
C GLY A 115 -3.24 -11.37 28.57
N TRP A 116 -2.38 -10.35 28.58
CA TRP A 116 -2.31 -9.37 27.48
C TRP A 116 -1.57 -9.93 26.27
N GLY A 117 -0.59 -10.81 26.47
CA GLY A 117 0.20 -11.43 25.39
C GLY A 117 -0.66 -12.29 24.47
N ILE A 118 -1.66 -12.98 25.01
CA ILE A 118 -2.65 -13.74 24.23
C ILE A 118 -3.45 -12.81 23.31
N GLY A 119 -3.90 -11.66 23.81
CA GLY A 119 -4.61 -10.67 22.99
C GLY A 119 -3.75 -10.12 21.84
N LEU A 120 -2.47 -9.86 22.12
CA LEU A 120 -1.51 -9.42 21.10
C LEU A 120 -1.25 -10.52 20.04
N ALA A 121 -1.17 -11.78 20.46
CA ALA A 121 -1.03 -12.92 19.56
C ALA A 121 -2.23 -13.06 18.62
N PHE A 122 -3.46 -12.95 19.14
CA PHE A 122 -4.67 -12.98 18.31
C PHE A 122 -4.76 -11.81 17.34
N HIS A 123 -4.36 -10.60 17.76
CA HIS A 123 -4.30 -9.45 16.86
C HIS A 123 -3.31 -9.71 15.71
N THR A 124 -2.10 -10.17 16.05
CA THR A 124 -1.07 -10.53 15.06
C THR A 124 -1.56 -11.59 14.07
N MET A 125 -2.23 -12.63 14.57
CA MET A 125 -2.84 -13.67 13.74
C MET A 125 -3.90 -13.11 12.79
N GLY A 126 -4.77 -12.20 13.27
CA GLY A 126 -5.78 -11.55 12.43
C GLY A 126 -5.17 -10.73 11.30
N VAL A 127 -4.12 -9.96 11.58
CA VAL A 127 -3.42 -9.14 10.58
C VAL A 127 -2.70 -10.03 9.56
N THR A 128 -1.94 -11.03 10.01
CA THR A 128 -1.18 -11.94 9.14
C THR A 128 -2.09 -12.82 8.28
N MET A 129 -3.18 -13.37 8.83
CA MET A 129 -4.16 -14.12 8.06
C MET A 129 -4.88 -13.23 7.05
N GLY A 130 -5.17 -11.98 7.42
CA GLY A 130 -5.69 -10.97 6.50
C GLY A 130 -4.72 -10.65 5.37
N MET A 131 -3.41 -10.61 5.63
CA MET A 131 -2.38 -10.44 4.59
C MET A 131 -2.29 -11.67 3.68
N ALA A 132 -2.25 -12.87 4.25
CA ALA A 132 -2.17 -14.12 3.50
C ALA A 132 -3.38 -14.31 2.57
N ARG A 133 -4.59 -14.02 3.05
CA ARG A 133 -5.81 -14.08 2.23
C ARG A 133 -5.78 -13.09 1.07
N ARG A 134 -5.18 -11.91 1.25
CA ARG A 134 -5.01 -10.93 0.17
C ARG A 134 -3.99 -11.43 -0.85
N ALA A 135 -2.85 -11.95 -0.40
CA ALA A 135 -1.82 -12.51 -1.29
C ALA A 135 -2.37 -13.64 -2.18
N LEU A 136 -3.19 -14.54 -1.62
CA LEU A 136 -3.84 -15.62 -2.38
C LEU A 136 -4.91 -15.15 -3.38
N ASN A 137 -5.48 -13.96 -3.17
CA ASN A 137 -6.51 -13.39 -4.03
C ASN A 137 -5.94 -12.41 -5.08
N VAL A 138 -4.64 -12.13 -5.06
CA VAL A 138 -3.97 -11.30 -6.06
C VAL A 138 -3.67 -12.21 -7.25
N PRO A 139 -4.31 -12.02 -8.42
CA PRO A 139 -3.90 -12.74 -9.63
C PRO A 139 -2.46 -12.36 -9.97
N GLU A 140 -1.64 -13.35 -10.31
CA GLU A 140 -0.24 -13.17 -10.71
C GLU A 140 -0.15 -12.57 -12.12
N ASP A 141 -0.55 -11.30 -12.23
CA ASP A 141 -0.40 -10.50 -13.42
C ASP A 141 0.45 -9.27 -13.01
N GLU A 142 1.75 -9.49 -12.74
CA GLU A 142 2.79 -8.46 -12.65
C GLU A 142 3.80 -8.62 -13.78
#